data_AF-A0A3D0IAA7-F1
#
_entry.id   AF-A0A3D0IAA7-F1
#
_cell.length_a   1.000
_cell.length_b   1.000
_cell.length_c   1.000
_cell.angle_alpha   90.00
_cell.angle_beta   90.00
_cell.angle_gamma   90.00
#
_symmetry.space_group_name_H-M   'P 1'
#
loop_
_entity.id
_entity.type
_entity.pdbx_description
1 polymer ?
#
loop_
_entity_poly.entity_id
_entity_poly.type
_entity_poly.pdbx_seq_one_letter_code
_entity_poly.pdbx_strand_id
1 'polypeptide(L)'
;MNPRLSEEWLRYFLLHAAREVEGGWVWKVDPLAAGGFGPFKPEWIGPGWRRLQAPLLAVIGSEPDSGGPLPDSLLQECLGHVPRLERVTVQAAGHFVHMERPAEPAELLLGWRRRSCATGG
;
A
#
# COMPACT_ATOMS: atom_id res chain seq x y z
N MET A 1 9.02 7.17 -1.83
CA MET A 1 8.56 8.42 -2.47
C MET A 1 7.91 8.06 -3.79
N ASN A 2 6.78 8.65 -4.16
CA ASN A 2 6.09 8.33 -5.42
C ASN A 2 6.61 9.22 -6.57
N PRO A 3 7.34 8.68 -7.56
CA PRO A 3 7.86 9.48 -8.67
C PRO A 3 6.79 9.85 -9.72
N ARG A 4 5.57 9.32 -9.60
CA ARG A 4 4.49 9.46 -10.59
C ARG A 4 3.50 10.58 -10.27
N LEU A 5 3.69 11.29 -9.15
CA LEU A 5 2.80 12.38 -8.75
C LEU A 5 3.01 13.61 -9.64
N SER A 6 1.90 14.29 -9.98
CA SER A 6 1.95 15.58 -10.65
C SER A 6 2.56 16.66 -9.76
N GLU A 7 3.00 17.76 -10.37
CA GLU A 7 3.53 18.91 -9.63
C GLU A 7 2.50 19.51 -8.66
N GLU A 8 1.23 19.52 -9.04
CA GLU A 8 0.13 19.94 -8.17
C GLU A 8 0.04 19.05 -6.92
N TRP A 9 0.10 17.74 -7.10
CA TRP A 9 0.13 16.79 -5.98
C TRP A 9 1.36 16.99 -5.09
N LEU A 10 2.53 17.27 -5.67
CA LEU A 10 3.74 17.55 -4.91
C LEU A 10 3.61 18.84 -4.08
N ARG A 11 3.05 19.91 -4.66
CA ARG A 11 2.76 21.16 -3.93
C ARG A 11 1.79 20.93 -2.78
N TYR A 12 0.70 20.22 -3.02
CA TYR A 12 -0.24 19.84 -1.98
C TYR A 12 0.45 19.01 -0.89
N PHE A 13 1.24 18.02 -1.27
CA PHE A 13 1.93 17.12 -0.34
C PHE A 13 2.94 17.87 0.53
N LEU A 14 3.69 18.83 -0.01
CA LEU A 14 4.64 19.64 0.74
C LEU A 14 4.00 20.32 1.96
N LEU A 15 2.82 20.92 1.79
CA LEU A 15 2.10 21.59 2.88
C LEU A 15 1.65 20.61 3.98
N HIS A 16 1.38 19.35 3.62
CA HIS A 16 0.91 18.34 4.55
C HIS A 16 2.08 17.60 5.22
N ALA A 17 3.14 17.32 4.48
CA ALA A 17 4.27 16.50 4.89
C ALA A 17 5.42 17.30 5.52
N ALA A 18 5.41 18.63 5.43
CA ALA A 18 6.40 19.49 6.09
C ALA A 18 5.73 20.42 7.11
N ARG A 19 6.51 20.91 8.07
CA ARG A 19 6.13 21.97 9.01
C ARG A 19 7.17 23.09 8.96
N GLU A 20 6.69 24.30 9.18
CA GLU A 20 7.55 25.47 9.34
C GLU A 20 8.27 25.43 10.70
N VAL A 21 9.52 25.89 10.70
CA VAL A 21 10.38 26.08 11.87
C VAL A 21 11.13 27.40 11.72
N GLU A 22 11.74 27.89 12.79
CA GLU A 22 12.63 29.05 12.69
C GLU A 22 13.75 28.78 11.65
N GLY A 23 13.82 29.61 10.61
CA GLY A 23 14.80 29.47 9.53
C GLY A 23 14.40 28.56 8.37
N GLY A 24 13.17 28.02 8.32
CA GLY A 24 12.68 27.33 7.12
C GLY A 24 11.65 26.22 7.38
N TRP A 25 11.83 25.10 6.69
CA TRP A 25 10.88 23.98 6.71
C TRP A 25 11.59 22.66 7.00
N VAL A 26 10.92 21.79 7.75
CA VAL A 26 11.38 20.42 8.00
C VAL A 26 10.29 19.41 7.63
N TRP A 27 10.71 18.28 7.07
CA TRP A 27 9.81 17.15 6.84
C TRP A 27 9.30 16.60 8.18
N LYS A 28 8.02 16.26 8.25
CA LYS A 28 7.37 15.60 9.40
C LYS A 28 7.69 14.10 9.47
N VAL A 29 8.66 13.62 8.70
CA VAL A 29 9.09 12.21 8.69
C VAL A 29 9.85 11.89 9.97
N ASP A 30 9.64 10.67 10.49
CA ASP A 30 10.47 10.15 11.57
C ASP A 30 11.93 10.03 11.07
N PRO A 31 12.91 10.70 11.71
CA PRO A 31 14.32 10.57 11.33
C PRO A 31 14.83 9.14 11.35
N LEU A 32 14.27 8.27 12.20
CA LEU A 32 14.62 6.84 12.25
C LEU A 32 14.12 6.08 11.02
N ALA A 33 13.02 6.52 10.41
CA ALA A 33 12.49 5.94 9.18
C ALA A 33 13.33 6.32 7.94
N ALA A 34 14.11 7.40 8.00
CA ALA A 34 14.97 7.84 6.90
C ALA A 34 16.10 6.84 6.59
N GLY A 35 16.51 6.02 7.58
CA GLY A 35 17.50 4.95 7.40
C GLY A 35 16.93 3.65 6.82
N GLY A 36 15.61 3.58 6.58
CA GLY A 36 14.91 2.36 6.20
C GLY A 36 14.61 1.45 7.39
N PHE A 37 13.74 0.46 7.17
CA PHE A 37 13.24 -0.44 8.23
C PHE A 37 14.06 -1.74 8.39
N GLY A 38 15.22 -1.82 7.72
CA GLY A 38 16.01 -3.05 7.64
C GLY A 38 15.42 -4.09 6.66
N PRO A 39 16.03 -5.29 6.57
CA PRO A 39 15.55 -6.34 5.68
C PRO A 39 14.23 -6.91 6.16
N PHE A 40 13.27 -7.08 5.25
CA PHE A 40 12.04 -7.83 5.51
C PHE A 40 12.26 -9.33 5.31
N LYS A 41 11.64 -10.16 6.16
CA LYS A 41 11.63 -11.62 6.03
C LYS A 41 10.20 -12.18 6.08
N PRO A 42 9.75 -13.00 5.10
CA PRO A 42 8.44 -13.64 5.10
C PRO A 42 8.09 -14.37 6.39
N GLU A 43 9.09 -15.02 7.01
CA GLU A 43 8.88 -15.82 8.22
C GLU A 43 8.35 -14.99 9.40
N TRP A 44 8.58 -13.68 9.40
CA TRP A 44 8.14 -12.78 10.47
C TRP A 44 6.62 -12.57 10.48
N ILE A 45 5.98 -12.62 9.31
CA ILE A 45 4.54 -12.33 9.16
C ILE A 45 3.71 -13.59 8.88
N GLY A 46 4.32 -14.61 8.29
CA GLY A 46 3.63 -15.81 7.82
C GLY A 46 2.77 -16.51 8.88
N PRO A 47 3.29 -16.77 10.09
CA PRO A 47 2.49 -17.37 11.17
C PRO A 47 1.25 -16.55 11.56
N GLY A 48 1.37 -15.21 11.52
CA GLY A 48 0.26 -14.30 11.79
C GLY A 48 -0.80 -14.37 10.69
N TRP A 49 -0.37 -14.34 9.44
CA TRP A 49 -1.27 -14.40 8.28
C TRP A 49 -2.08 -15.70 8.21
N ARG A 50 -1.48 -16.84 8.58
CA ARG A 50 -2.21 -18.14 8.66
C ARG A 50 -3.35 -18.12 9.68
N ARG A 51 -3.27 -17.26 10.70
CA ARG A 51 -4.30 -17.12 11.73
C ARG A 51 -5.40 -16.12 11.34
N LEU A 52 -5.22 -15.36 10.26
CA LEU A 52 -6.23 -14.41 9.80
C LEU A 52 -7.45 -15.17 9.29
N GLN A 53 -8.52 -15.08 10.05
CA GLN A 53 -9.79 -15.65 9.63
C GLN A 53 -10.53 -14.70 8.69
N ALA A 54 -10.48 -13.39 8.90
CA ALA A 54 -11.19 -12.43 8.06
C ALA A 54 -10.79 -12.55 6.56
N PRO A 55 -11.75 -12.44 5.61
CA PRO A 55 -11.41 -12.34 4.21
C PRO A 55 -10.59 -11.05 3.98
N LEU A 56 -9.61 -11.11 3.08
CA LEU A 56 -8.75 -9.98 2.72
C LEU A 56 -8.89 -9.66 1.23
N LEU A 57 -8.81 -8.36 0.93
CA LEU A 57 -8.67 -7.84 -0.43
C LEU A 57 -7.29 -7.19 -0.54
N ALA A 58 -6.47 -7.66 -1.49
CA ALA A 58 -5.24 -7.00 -1.89
C ALA A 58 -5.46 -6.23 -3.20
N VAL A 59 -5.24 -4.91 -3.16
CA VAL A 59 -5.33 -4.03 -4.32
C VAL A 59 -3.91 -3.57 -4.68
N ILE A 60 -3.48 -3.83 -5.91
CA ILE A 60 -2.09 -3.63 -6.36
C ILE A 60 -2.11 -2.82 -7.66
N GLY A 61 -1.14 -1.93 -7.87
CA GLY A 61 -0.97 -1.21 -9.13
C GLY A 61 -0.25 -2.05 -10.20
N SER A 62 -0.55 -1.85 -11.48
CA SER A 62 0.12 -2.54 -12.59
C SER A 62 1.54 -2.04 -12.87
N GLU A 63 1.86 -0.81 -12.48
CA GLU A 63 3.09 -0.14 -12.89
C GLU A 63 4.23 -0.43 -11.90
N PRO A 64 5.45 -0.70 -12.39
CA PRO A 64 6.63 -0.68 -11.56
C PRO A 64 6.82 0.71 -10.94
N ASP A 65 7.25 0.77 -9.69
CA ASP A 65 7.62 2.04 -9.06
C ASP A 65 8.77 1.89 -8.05
N SER A 66 9.13 2.99 -7.38
CA SER A 66 10.22 3.05 -6.41
C SER A 66 10.00 2.19 -5.16
N GLY A 67 8.78 1.71 -4.92
CA GLY A 67 8.49 0.70 -3.91
C GLY A 67 8.93 -0.69 -4.34
N GLY A 68 9.07 -0.90 -5.65
CA GLY A 68 9.48 -2.15 -6.31
C GLY A 68 8.48 -3.26 -6.03
N PRO A 69 8.02 -4.04 -7.02
CA PRO A 69 7.32 -5.26 -6.65
C PRO A 69 8.27 -6.12 -5.80
N LEU A 70 7.78 -6.61 -4.66
CA LEU A 70 8.42 -7.74 -3.98
C LEU A 70 8.67 -8.81 -5.05
N PRO A 71 9.84 -9.49 -5.06
CA PRO A 71 10.08 -10.57 -6.01
C PRO A 71 8.88 -11.53 -6.02
N ASP A 72 8.42 -11.95 -7.19
CA ASP A 72 7.20 -12.76 -7.31
C ASP A 72 7.25 -13.99 -6.40
N SER A 73 8.41 -14.64 -6.28
CA SER A 73 8.63 -15.75 -5.36
C SER A 73 8.33 -15.40 -3.90
N LEU A 74 8.81 -14.25 -3.44
CA LEU A 74 8.59 -13.73 -2.08
C LEU A 74 7.12 -13.38 -1.85
N LEU A 75 6.48 -12.78 -2.85
CA LEU A 75 5.08 -12.43 -2.81
C LEU A 75 4.20 -13.68 -2.75
N GLN A 76 4.48 -14.69 -3.57
CA GLN A 76 3.76 -15.96 -3.55
C GLN A 76 3.92 -16.70 -2.21
N GLU A 77 5.13 -16.71 -1.65
CA GLU A 77 5.39 -17.30 -0.33
C GLU A 77 4.56 -16.62 0.77
N CYS A 78 4.59 -15.29 0.82
CA CYS A 78 3.81 -14.53 1.80
C CYS A 78 2.30 -14.78 1.62
N LEU A 79 1.79 -14.63 0.39
CA LEU A 79 0.35 -14.72 0.12
C LEU A 79 -0.21 -16.15 0.28
N GLY A 80 0.62 -17.18 0.11
CA GLY A 80 0.24 -18.57 0.40
C GLY A 80 -0.14 -18.81 1.86
N HIS A 81 0.13 -17.86 2.76
CA HIS A 81 -0.30 -17.91 4.16
C HIS A 81 -1.66 -17.28 4.42
N VAL A 82 -2.30 -16.65 3.43
CA VAL A 82 -3.61 -16.01 3.60
C VAL A 82 -4.72 -16.93 3.06
N PRO A 83 -5.57 -17.51 3.92
CA PRO A 83 -6.54 -18.53 3.50
C PRO A 83 -7.68 -17.97 2.65
N ARG A 84 -8.04 -16.69 2.82
CA ARG A 84 -9.15 -16.03 2.12
C ARG A 84 -8.67 -14.71 1.53
N LEU A 85 -8.08 -14.78 0.34
CA LEU A 85 -7.50 -13.63 -0.35
C LEU A 85 -8.15 -13.41 -1.73
N GLU A 86 -8.71 -12.22 -1.95
CA GLU A 86 -9.04 -11.69 -3.27
C GLU A 86 -7.94 -10.71 -3.69
N ARG A 87 -7.50 -10.78 -4.95
CA ARG A 87 -6.47 -9.89 -5.51
C ARG A 87 -7.02 -9.15 -6.71
N VAL A 88 -6.81 -7.84 -6.75
CA VAL A 88 -7.21 -6.98 -7.87
C VAL A 88 -6.02 -6.11 -8.28
N THR A 89 -5.77 -6.04 -9.58
CA THR A 89 -4.75 -5.15 -10.16
C THR A 89 -5.41 -3.94 -10.79
N VAL A 90 -5.12 -2.75 -10.26
CA VAL A 90 -5.53 -1.46 -10.82
C VAL A 90 -4.54 -1.03 -11.89
N GLN A 91 -5.06 -0.77 -13.09
CA GLN A 91 -4.22 -0.48 -14.25
C GLN A 91 -3.68 0.95 -14.20
N ALA A 92 -2.48 1.13 -14.75
CA ALA A 92 -1.78 2.41 -14.87
C ALA A 92 -1.64 3.16 -13.52
N ALA A 93 -1.39 2.41 -12.44
CA ALA A 93 -1.11 2.91 -11.10
C ALA A 93 0.14 2.22 -10.52
N GLY A 94 0.95 2.97 -9.75
CA GLY A 94 2.06 2.43 -8.97
C GLY A 94 1.64 1.93 -7.57
N HIS A 95 2.57 1.93 -6.61
CA HIS A 95 2.37 1.51 -5.21
C HIS A 95 1.31 2.36 -4.50
N PHE A 96 1.22 3.65 -4.82
CA PHE A 96 0.26 4.57 -4.21
C PHE A 96 -1.05 4.61 -5.02
N VAL A 97 -1.66 3.44 -5.23
CA VAL A 97 -2.88 3.25 -6.04
C VAL A 97 -3.98 4.25 -5.68
N HIS A 98 -4.20 4.48 -4.38
CA HIS A 98 -5.21 5.39 -3.86
C HIS A 98 -4.94 6.88 -4.16
N MET A 99 -3.69 7.26 -4.46
CA MET A 99 -3.36 8.63 -4.89
C MET A 99 -3.48 8.79 -6.40
N GLU A 100 -3.03 7.80 -7.17
CA GLU A 100 -2.99 7.86 -8.64
C GLU A 100 -4.34 7.56 -9.29
N ARG A 101 -5.12 6.65 -8.69
CA ARG A 101 -6.47 6.29 -9.11
C ARG A 101 -7.35 6.33 -7.85
N PRO A 102 -7.81 7.47 -7.35
CA PRO A 102 -8.54 7.51 -6.07
C PRO A 102 -9.93 6.82 -6.12
N ALA A 103 -10.63 6.92 -7.26
CA ALA A 103 -12.00 6.40 -7.38
C ALA A 103 -12.05 4.87 -7.45
N GLU A 104 -11.16 4.26 -8.23
CA GLU A 104 -11.20 2.82 -8.55
C GLU A 104 -11.00 1.89 -7.33
N PRO A 105 -9.90 1.97 -6.54
CA PRO A 105 -9.77 1.30 -5.24
C PRO A 105 -10.93 1.59 -4.28
N ALA A 106 -11.50 2.80 -4.26
CA ALA A 106 -12.63 3.11 -3.39
C ALA A 106 -13.87 2.32 -3.79
N GLU A 107 -14.20 2.27 -5.08
CA GLU A 107 -15.30 1.47 -5.63
C GLU A 107 -15.07 -0.03 -5.41
N LEU A 108 -13.84 -0.51 -5.66
CA LEU A 108 -13.45 -1.90 -5.40
C LEU A 108 -13.67 -2.27 -3.93
N LEU A 109 -13.20 -1.46 -2.99
CA LEU A 109 -13.37 -1.68 -1.55
C LEU A 109 -14.85 -1.71 -1.15
N LEU A 110 -15.64 -0.75 -1.62
CA LEU A 110 -17.07 -0.66 -1.31
C LEU A 110 -17.87 -1.82 -1.92
N GLY A 111 -17.52 -2.24 -3.13
CA GLY A 111 -18.14 -3.39 -3.80
C GLY A 111 -17.78 -4.70 -3.12
N TRP A 112 -16.50 -4.90 -2.81
CA TRP A 112 -15.99 -6.06 -2.10
C TRP A 112 -16.64 -6.21 -0.73
N ARG A 113 -16.66 -5.15 0.08
CA ARG A 113 -17.31 -5.16 1.41
C ARG A 113 -18.76 -5.65 1.34
N ARG A 114 -19.54 -5.17 0.36
CA ARG A 114 -20.93 -5.59 0.17
C ARG A 114 -21.05 -7.09 -0.09
N ARG A 115 -20.17 -7.66 -0.92
CA ARG A 115 -20.15 -9.10 -1.21
C ARG A 115 -19.66 -9.93 -0.03
N SER A 116 -18.58 -9.51 0.62
CA SER A 116 -17.94 -10.25 1.71
C SER A 116 -18.75 -10.26 3.00
N CYS A 117 -19.56 -9.23 3.25
CA CYS A 117 -20.52 -9.25 4.36
C CYS A 117 -21.74 -10.13 4.08
N ALA A 118 -22.11 -10.32 2.81
CA ALA A 118 -23.26 -11.16 2.42
C ALA A 118 -22.97 -12.66 2.49
N THR A 119 -21.70 -13.06 2.44
CA THR A 119 -21.24 -14.46 2.49
C THR A 119 -20.76 -14.91 3.88
N GLY A 120 -20.86 -14.04 4.89
CA GLY A 120 -20.41 -14.30 6.28
C GLY A 120 -21.50 -14.84 7.21
N GLY A 121 -22.32 -15.78 6.76
CA GLY A 121 -23.31 -16.52 7.55
C GLY A 121 -22.93 -17.98 7.74
#